data_AF-U5N7Y1-F1
#
_entry.id   AF-U5N7Y1-F1
#
_cell.length_a   1.000
_cell.length_b   1.000
_cell.length_c   1.000
_cell.angle_alpha   90.00
_cell.angle_beta   90.00
_cell.angle_gamma   90.00
#
_symmetry.space_group_name_H-M   'P 1'
#
loop_
_entity.id
_entity.type
_entity.pdbx_description
1 polymer ?
#
loop_
_entity_poly.entity_id
_entity_poly.type
_entity_poly.pdbx_seq_one_letter_code
_entity_poly.pdbx_strand_id
1 'polypeptide(L)'
;MEWLFVGRVIDVHQHDNSLDVLLVYDGSRLTGVPVLSPMMTTSSGVADLHEPEGNEWESEGSRTRDAFAVLARTAGGGYLVIGFLPPQVTEIAFDRRNFRVERHASDVYRTTDDAGNTEYAHPSGTFLRIAEQPEHEDLTGKDFDGLWKITRNKNRRVWLAATVANSAGVQATLRISPDGDVSLDHVGALTVRTAGKSTLHVDTGGNVSLSHSGNLGIDTAGNATWNVDGSMTINAPTVTINGVVSIHGGGLTHNSKNVGDTHAHSGVLGGPSNTGAPV
;
A
#
# COMPACT_ATOMS: atom_id res chain seq x y z
N MET A 1 34.95 -18.26 38.02
CA MET A 1 35.04 -17.32 36.89
C MET A 1 33.65 -17.13 36.36
N GLU A 2 33.14 -15.91 36.40
CA GLU A 2 31.92 -15.57 35.70
C GLU A 2 32.23 -15.53 34.20
N TRP A 3 31.42 -16.24 33.42
CA TRP A 3 31.56 -16.34 31.98
C TRP A 3 30.62 -15.39 31.24
N LEU A 4 29.67 -14.79 31.96
CA LEU A 4 28.62 -13.94 31.44
C LEU A 4 28.67 -12.58 32.12
N PHE A 5 28.55 -11.53 31.33
CA PHE A 5 28.56 -10.14 31.77
C PHE A 5 27.38 -9.42 31.15
N VAL A 6 26.91 -8.37 31.81
CA VAL A 6 25.94 -7.44 31.23
C VAL A 6 26.63 -6.11 31.05
N GLY A 7 26.46 -5.54 29.86
CA GLY A 7 27.01 -4.24 29.52
C GLY A 7 25.99 -3.38 28.82
N ARG A 8 26.04 -2.08 29.09
CA ARG A 8 25.27 -1.07 28.37
C ARG A 8 25.92 -0.84 27.01
N VAL A 9 25.13 -0.88 25.94
CA VAL A 9 25.60 -0.55 24.60
C VAL A 9 25.80 0.95 24.51
N ILE A 10 26.98 1.35 24.04
CA ILE A 10 27.40 2.75 23.90
C ILE A 10 27.35 3.16 22.43
N ASP A 11 27.85 2.31 21.53
CA ASP A 11 27.88 2.57 20.10
C ASP A 11 27.67 1.27 19.30
N VAL A 12 27.26 1.42 18.04
CA VAL A 12 26.95 0.31 17.13
C VAL A 12 27.75 0.47 15.84
N HIS A 13 28.56 -0.53 15.53
CA HIS A 13 29.31 -0.61 14.28
C HIS A 13 28.58 -1.53 13.30
N GLN A 14 27.69 -0.96 12.49
CA GLN A 14 26.89 -1.75 11.54
C GLN A 14 27.72 -2.52 10.50
N HIS A 15 28.88 -1.98 10.13
CA HIS A 15 29.71 -2.50 9.04
C HIS A 15 30.49 -3.79 9.39
N ASP A 16 30.72 -4.06 10.68
CA ASP A 16 31.41 -5.26 11.16
C ASP A 16 30.57 -6.07 12.17
N ASN A 17 29.30 -5.69 12.35
CA ASN A 17 28.35 -6.33 13.27
C ASN A 17 28.89 -6.42 14.70
N SER A 18 29.40 -5.29 15.21
CA SER A 18 30.00 -5.19 16.54
C SER A 18 29.46 -4.01 17.35
N LEU A 19 29.69 -4.04 18.66
CA LEU A 19 29.22 -3.03 19.62
C LEU A 19 30.38 -2.50 20.47
N ASP A 20 30.27 -1.24 20.84
CA ASP A 20 31.00 -0.69 21.97
C ASP A 20 30.13 -0.78 23.22
N VAL A 21 30.69 -1.31 24.31
CA VAL A 21 29.93 -1.71 25.49
C VAL A 21 30.66 -1.26 26.76
N LEU A 22 29.90 -0.66 27.69
CA LEU A 22 30.34 -0.35 29.05
C LEU A 22 29.81 -1.43 30.01
N LEU A 23 30.69 -2.20 30.63
CA LEU A 23 30.30 -3.23 31.59
C LEU A 23 29.67 -2.60 32.84
N VAL A 24 28.51 -3.11 33.25
CA VAL A 24 27.73 -2.53 34.36
C VAL A 24 28.41 -2.77 35.71
N TYR A 25 29.18 -3.86 35.86
CA TYR A 25 29.76 -4.25 37.14
C TYR A 25 30.97 -3.41 37.57
N ASP A 26 31.85 -3.07 36.62
CA ASP A 26 33.15 -2.44 36.90
C ASP A 26 33.42 -1.18 36.07
N GLY A 27 32.52 -0.81 35.15
CA GLY A 27 32.71 0.33 34.25
C GLY A 27 33.78 0.11 33.18
N SER A 28 34.23 -1.13 32.97
CA SER A 28 35.19 -1.45 31.90
C SER A 28 34.59 -1.16 30.52
N ARG A 29 35.42 -0.61 29.65
CA ARG A 29 35.05 -0.26 28.27
C ARG A 29 35.55 -1.33 27.32
N LEU A 30 34.65 -1.87 26.52
CA LEU A 30 34.94 -2.85 25.47
C LEU A 30 34.52 -2.25 24.14
N THR A 31 35.41 -2.26 23.15
CA THR A 31 35.14 -1.70 21.83
C THR A 31 35.18 -2.78 20.76
N GLY A 32 34.35 -2.66 19.73
CA GLY A 32 34.33 -3.60 18.60
C GLY A 32 34.01 -5.03 19.01
N VAL A 33 33.14 -5.22 20.00
CA VAL A 33 32.76 -6.55 20.48
C VAL A 33 31.79 -7.17 19.47
N PRO A 34 32.14 -8.30 18.82
CA PRO A 34 31.28 -8.92 17.81
C PRO A 34 29.94 -9.39 18.40
N VAL A 35 28.88 -9.32 17.61
CA VAL A 35 27.54 -9.81 17.98
C VAL A 35 27.26 -11.16 17.33
N LEU A 36 26.81 -12.11 18.14
CA LEU A 36 26.27 -13.38 17.67
C LEU A 36 24.93 -13.14 16.97
N SER A 37 24.90 -13.32 15.66
CA SER A 37 23.66 -13.27 14.87
C SER A 37 22.92 -14.62 14.91
N PRO A 38 21.57 -14.64 14.89
CA PRO A 38 20.78 -15.88 14.82
C PRO A 38 21.10 -16.74 13.59
N MET A 39 21.44 -16.09 12.48
CA MET A 39 21.97 -16.69 11.27
C MET A 39 22.83 -15.67 10.53
N MET A 40 24.05 -16.04 10.16
CA MET A 40 24.89 -15.22 9.30
C MET A 40 25.89 -16.09 8.53
N THR A 41 26.03 -15.81 7.24
CA THR A 41 27.01 -16.36 6.32
C THR A 41 27.68 -15.20 5.58
N THR A 42 28.56 -15.51 4.63
CA THR A 42 29.20 -14.49 3.79
C THR A 42 28.23 -13.74 2.86
N SER A 43 27.03 -14.27 2.62
CA SER A 43 26.06 -13.67 1.66
C SER A 43 24.58 -13.76 2.09
N SER A 44 24.29 -14.24 3.30
CA SER A 44 22.94 -14.34 3.83
C SER A 44 22.93 -14.24 5.35
N GLY A 45 21.88 -13.70 5.95
CA GLY A 45 21.80 -13.55 7.40
C GLY A 45 20.83 -12.46 7.83
N VAL A 46 20.90 -12.12 9.13
CA VAL A 46 20.18 -10.98 9.72
C VAL A 46 21.21 -10.01 10.31
N ALA A 47 21.16 -8.76 9.86
CA ALA A 47 21.92 -7.65 10.40
C ALA A 47 20.92 -6.57 10.83
N ASP A 48 20.69 -6.44 12.13
CA ASP A 48 19.64 -5.59 12.69
C ASP A 48 20.08 -5.01 14.03
N LEU A 49 21.20 -4.28 14.01
CA LEU A 49 21.69 -3.56 15.18
C LEU A 49 21.16 -2.12 15.16
N HIS A 50 20.52 -1.72 16.24
CA HIS A 50 20.00 -0.36 16.42
C HIS A 50 20.87 0.40 17.40
N GLU A 51 21.32 1.58 16.99
CA GLU A 51 22.03 2.51 17.88
C GLU A 51 21.17 2.80 19.13
N PRO A 52 21.76 2.91 20.32
CA PRO A 52 21.08 3.54 21.45
C PRO A 52 20.86 5.04 21.16
N GLU A 53 20.11 5.75 22.00
CA GLU A 53 20.20 7.21 22.01
C GLU A 53 21.33 7.65 22.95
N GLY A 54 21.87 8.86 22.75
CA GLY A 54 22.95 9.46 23.57
C GLY A 54 24.34 8.90 23.25
N ASN A 55 25.35 9.77 23.21
CA ASN A 55 26.72 9.42 22.84
C ASN A 55 27.67 9.87 23.93
N GLU A 56 27.92 9.02 24.91
CA GLU A 56 28.98 9.26 25.88
C GLU A 56 29.21 7.96 26.65
N TRP A 57 30.47 7.67 26.95
CA TRP A 57 30.91 6.57 27.83
C TRP A 57 30.53 6.84 29.30
N GLU A 58 29.26 7.18 29.51
CA GLU A 58 28.65 7.56 30.77
C GLU A 58 27.84 6.39 31.33
N SER A 59 28.17 6.02 32.56
CA SER A 59 27.46 5.01 33.33
C SER A 59 26.13 5.50 33.90
N GLU A 60 25.96 6.83 34.01
CA GLU A 60 24.84 7.45 34.70
C GLU A 60 23.79 8.00 33.70
N GLY A 61 22.54 8.04 34.15
CA GLY A 61 21.41 8.53 33.37
C GLY A 61 20.74 7.45 32.50
N SER A 62 19.43 7.26 32.70
CA SER A 62 18.60 6.53 31.73
C SER A 62 18.44 7.38 30.48
N ARG A 63 18.57 6.74 29.32
CA ARG A 63 18.31 7.37 28.03
C ARG A 63 16.96 6.91 27.50
N THR A 64 16.39 7.69 26.59
CA THR A 64 15.12 7.36 25.93
C THR A 64 15.18 6.04 25.14
N ARG A 65 16.38 5.59 24.75
CA ARG A 65 16.62 4.29 24.11
C ARG A 65 17.93 3.69 24.61
N ASP A 66 17.85 2.94 25.71
CA ASP A 66 18.95 2.13 26.23
C ASP A 66 18.89 0.71 25.66
N ALA A 67 20.08 0.13 25.43
CA ALA A 67 20.24 -1.27 25.07
C ALA A 67 21.26 -1.93 26.00
N PHE A 68 20.94 -3.12 26.49
CA PHE A 68 21.81 -3.90 27.36
C PHE A 68 22.18 -5.21 26.67
N ALA A 69 23.47 -5.40 26.42
CA ALA A 69 24.02 -6.59 25.80
C ALA A 69 24.44 -7.61 26.88
N VAL A 70 24.21 -8.89 26.61
CA VAL A 70 24.77 -10.01 27.36
C VAL A 70 26.03 -10.47 26.65
N LEU A 71 27.15 -10.48 27.36
CA LEU A 71 28.46 -10.79 26.82
C LEU A 71 28.97 -12.12 27.40
N ALA A 72 29.49 -12.99 26.55
CA ALA A 72 30.25 -14.17 26.95
C ALA A 72 31.75 -13.91 26.77
N ARG A 73 32.54 -14.22 27.80
CA ARG A 73 34.00 -14.21 27.66
C ARG A 73 34.46 -15.50 26.98
N THR A 74 35.25 -15.38 25.92
CA THR A 74 35.80 -16.52 25.18
C THR A 74 37.04 -17.07 25.88
N ALA A 75 37.39 -18.32 25.61
CA ALA A 75 38.59 -18.96 26.18
C ALA A 75 39.90 -18.21 25.82
N GLY A 76 39.91 -17.50 24.68
CA GLY A 76 41.03 -16.66 24.25
C GLY A 76 41.09 -15.28 24.94
N GLY A 77 40.18 -14.99 25.87
CA GLY A 77 40.16 -13.74 26.63
C GLY A 77 39.37 -12.60 25.98
N GLY A 78 38.82 -12.80 24.77
CA GLY A 78 37.94 -11.84 24.11
C GLY A 78 36.50 -11.92 24.60
N TYR A 79 35.64 -11.06 24.05
CA TYR A 79 34.20 -11.03 24.36
C TYR A 79 33.37 -11.24 23.10
N LEU A 80 32.17 -11.80 23.28
CA LEU A 80 31.16 -11.96 22.25
C LEU A 80 29.82 -11.56 22.85
N VAL A 81 29.04 -10.72 22.16
CA VAL A 81 27.66 -10.45 22.54
C VAL A 81 26.80 -11.63 22.10
N ILE A 82 26.09 -12.25 23.04
CA ILE A 82 25.26 -13.45 22.78
C ILE A 82 23.75 -13.15 22.79
N GLY A 83 23.37 -11.90 23.06
CA GLY A 83 21.99 -11.46 23.07
C GLY A 83 21.81 -10.12 23.77
N PHE A 84 20.56 -9.71 23.92
CA PHE A 84 20.18 -8.46 24.58
C PHE A 84 19.16 -8.74 25.68
N LEU A 85 19.22 -7.93 26.74
CA LEU A 85 18.21 -7.92 27.79
C LEU A 85 17.25 -6.76 27.54
N PRO A 86 15.93 -7.00 27.65
CA PRO A 86 14.98 -5.90 27.69
C PRO A 86 15.25 -5.06 28.95
N PRO A 87 15.24 -3.73 28.86
CA PRO A 87 15.29 -2.87 30.04
C PRO A 87 14.05 -3.10 30.92
N GLN A 88 14.15 -2.77 32.21
CA GLN A 88 13.04 -2.96 33.16
C GLN A 88 11.78 -2.16 32.78
N VAL A 89 11.99 -0.98 32.18
CA VAL A 89 10.94 -0.13 31.61
C VAL A 89 11.12 -0.14 30.11
N THR A 90 10.10 -0.52 29.35
CA THR A 90 10.24 -0.71 27.91
C THR A 90 8.97 -0.40 27.14
N GLU A 91 9.10 0.30 26.02
CA GLU A 91 7.98 0.61 25.16
C GLU A 91 7.45 -0.62 24.41
N ILE A 92 8.11 -1.78 24.40
CA ILE A 92 7.76 -2.92 23.53
C ILE A 92 7.10 -4.11 24.27
N ALA A 93 6.95 -4.03 25.59
CA ALA A 93 6.28 -5.08 26.38
C ALA A 93 4.79 -4.77 26.51
N PHE A 94 3.92 -5.74 26.20
CA PHE A 94 2.46 -5.57 26.26
C PHE A 94 1.86 -6.61 27.19
N ASP A 95 0.85 -6.22 27.97
CA ASP A 95 0.03 -7.16 28.76
C ASP A 95 -1.02 -7.86 27.88
N ARG A 96 -0.54 -8.56 26.86
CA ARG A 96 -1.35 -9.29 25.87
C ARG A 96 -0.73 -10.66 25.64
N ARG A 97 -1.53 -11.70 25.84
CA ARG A 97 -1.10 -13.07 25.56
C ARG A 97 -0.90 -13.27 24.06
N ASN A 98 0.14 -14.03 23.72
CA ASN A 98 0.48 -14.40 22.34
C ASN A 98 0.61 -13.21 21.37
N PHE A 99 0.91 -12.02 21.91
CA PHE A 99 1.12 -10.82 21.12
C PHE A 99 2.59 -10.69 20.73
N ARG A 100 2.87 -10.59 19.44
CA ARG A 100 4.19 -10.30 18.89
C ARG A 100 4.20 -8.85 18.42
N VAL A 101 5.25 -8.14 18.81
CA VAL A 101 5.57 -6.82 18.28
C VAL A 101 7.05 -6.78 17.88
N GLU A 102 7.31 -6.21 16.72
CA GLU A 102 8.65 -5.90 16.23
C GLU A 102 8.67 -4.44 15.86
N ARG A 103 9.54 -3.64 16.48
CA ARG A 103 9.63 -2.21 16.22
C ARG A 103 11.06 -1.86 15.84
N HIS A 104 11.19 -1.27 14.66
CA HIS A 104 12.45 -0.70 14.19
C HIS A 104 12.72 0.65 14.86
N ALA A 105 13.99 1.03 14.98
CA ALA A 105 14.41 2.34 15.47
C ALA A 105 13.76 3.55 14.75
N SER A 106 13.20 3.37 13.55
CA SER A 106 12.52 4.43 12.80
C SER A 106 11.06 4.63 13.19
N ASP A 107 10.56 3.87 14.17
CA ASP A 107 9.14 3.71 14.56
C ASP A 107 8.27 2.92 13.57
N VAL A 108 8.85 2.34 12.52
CA VAL A 108 8.16 1.31 11.73
C VAL A 108 8.00 0.07 12.58
N TYR A 109 6.82 -0.54 12.56
CA TYR A 109 6.57 -1.73 13.38
C TYR A 109 5.68 -2.75 12.69
N ARG A 110 5.73 -3.97 13.21
CA ARG A 110 4.88 -5.09 12.84
C ARG A 110 4.25 -5.70 14.08
N THR A 111 2.97 -6.06 14.00
CA THR A 111 2.28 -6.78 15.05
C THR A 111 1.65 -8.08 14.56
N THR A 112 1.45 -9.01 15.48
CA THR A 112 0.60 -10.19 15.30
C THR A 112 -0.04 -10.54 16.64
N ASP A 113 -1.37 -10.65 16.68
CA ASP A 113 -2.11 -11.04 17.88
C ASP A 113 -2.52 -12.53 17.88
N ASP A 114 -3.20 -12.95 18.96
CA ASP A 114 -3.65 -14.33 19.16
C ASP A 114 -4.70 -14.80 18.12
N ALA A 115 -5.44 -13.87 17.51
CA ALA A 115 -6.40 -14.15 16.45
C ALA A 115 -5.71 -14.22 15.07
N GLY A 116 -4.41 -13.98 15.00
CA GLY A 116 -3.65 -13.94 13.75
C GLY A 116 -3.82 -12.62 12.97
N ASN A 117 -4.40 -11.58 13.57
CA ASN A 117 -4.44 -10.26 12.97
C ASN A 117 -3.00 -9.75 12.86
N THR A 118 -2.55 -9.38 11.65
CA THR A 118 -1.20 -8.86 11.42
C THR A 118 -1.24 -7.50 10.74
N GLU A 119 -0.34 -6.62 11.17
CA GLU A 119 -0.17 -5.29 10.60
C GLU A 119 1.32 -4.97 10.42
N TYR A 120 1.63 -4.25 9.34
CA TYR A 120 2.88 -3.56 9.12
C TYR A 120 2.59 -2.06 9.01
N ALA A 121 3.06 -1.26 9.97
CA ALA A 121 2.70 0.14 10.13
C ALA A 121 3.91 1.05 9.95
N HIS A 122 3.77 2.06 9.09
CA HIS A 122 4.71 3.15 8.92
C HIS A 122 4.27 4.36 9.77
N PRO A 123 5.19 5.10 10.42
CA PRO A 123 4.86 6.23 11.28
C PRO A 123 4.04 7.37 10.66
N SER A 124 3.98 7.45 9.33
CA SER A 124 3.14 8.41 8.60
C SER A 124 1.65 8.14 8.70
N GLY A 125 1.26 7.01 9.30
CA GLY A 125 -0.13 6.52 9.31
C GLY A 125 -0.47 5.61 8.13
N THR A 126 0.50 5.30 7.26
CA THR A 126 0.34 4.30 6.20
C THR A 126 0.56 2.91 6.76
N PHE A 127 -0.34 1.96 6.52
CA PHE A 127 -0.22 0.59 7.02
C PHE A 127 -0.74 -0.44 6.01
N LEU A 128 -0.27 -1.68 6.15
CA LEU A 128 -0.82 -2.86 5.50
C LEU A 128 -1.32 -3.82 6.60
N ARG A 129 -2.60 -4.19 6.55
CA ARG A 129 -3.25 -4.99 7.58
C ARG A 129 -4.02 -6.16 7.00
N ILE A 130 -3.93 -7.30 7.67
CA ILE A 130 -4.76 -8.49 7.46
C ILE A 130 -5.38 -8.82 8.82
N ALA A 131 -6.65 -8.45 9.00
CA ALA A 131 -7.32 -8.56 10.29
C ALA A 131 -8.85 -8.60 10.14
N GLU A 132 -9.56 -8.94 11.22
CA GLU A 132 -11.03 -8.88 11.29
C GLU A 132 -11.59 -7.46 11.18
N GLN A 133 -10.84 -6.47 11.65
CA GLN A 133 -11.19 -5.04 11.56
C GLN A 133 -10.21 -4.32 10.62
N PRO A 134 -10.70 -3.49 9.69
CA PRO A 134 -9.86 -2.85 8.68
C PRO A 134 -9.06 -1.66 9.22
N GLU A 135 -9.44 -1.09 10.36
CA GLU A 135 -8.80 0.09 10.93
C GLU A 135 -7.40 -0.22 11.49
N HIS A 136 -6.55 0.81 11.44
CA HIS A 136 -5.26 0.79 12.12
C HIS A 136 -5.43 0.54 13.62
N GLU A 137 -4.62 -0.35 14.18
CA GLU A 137 -4.56 -0.54 15.63
C GLU A 137 -3.62 0.48 16.27
N ASP A 138 -4.18 1.54 16.86
CA ASP A 138 -3.37 2.50 17.64
C ASP A 138 -2.87 1.85 18.94
N LEU A 139 -1.55 1.72 19.08
CA LEU A 139 -0.88 1.16 20.27
C LEU A 139 -0.46 2.22 21.30
N THR A 140 -0.76 3.50 21.07
CA THR A 140 -0.30 4.59 21.94
C THR A 140 -0.71 4.36 23.40
N GLY A 141 0.28 4.25 24.28
CA GLY A 141 0.11 4.00 25.72
C GLY A 141 -0.51 2.65 26.07
N LYS A 142 -0.54 1.68 25.14
CA LYS A 142 -1.10 0.34 25.36
C LYS A 142 -0.07 -0.72 25.78
N ASP A 143 1.21 -0.39 25.73
CA ASP A 143 2.27 -1.18 26.35
C ASP A 143 2.09 -1.19 27.87
N PHE A 144 2.76 -2.13 28.54
CA PHE A 144 2.65 -2.36 29.98
C PHE A 144 3.02 -1.12 30.79
N ASP A 145 4.03 -0.38 30.35
CA ASP A 145 4.51 0.85 31.02
C ASP A 145 3.80 2.13 30.52
N GLY A 146 2.92 2.02 29.51
CA GLY A 146 2.17 3.14 28.93
C GLY A 146 3.04 4.16 28.18
N LEU A 147 4.21 3.75 27.70
CA LEU A 147 5.21 4.60 27.04
C LEU A 147 5.20 4.54 25.51
N TRP A 148 4.57 3.53 24.91
CA TRP A 148 4.52 3.35 23.46
C TRP A 148 3.95 4.59 22.82
N LYS A 149 4.75 5.19 21.93
CA LYS A 149 4.36 6.35 21.14
C LYS A 149 5.17 6.40 19.86
N ILE A 150 4.52 6.83 18.78
CA ILE A 150 5.18 7.11 17.52
C ILE A 150 5.68 8.55 17.53
N THR A 151 6.99 8.75 17.45
CA THR A 151 7.66 10.06 17.57
C THR A 151 8.44 10.45 16.32
N ARG A 152 8.91 9.48 15.54
CA ARG A 152 9.79 9.67 14.39
C ARG A 152 9.00 9.50 13.09
N ASN A 153 9.47 10.15 12.01
CA ASN A 153 8.99 9.95 10.64
C ASN A 153 7.48 10.19 10.36
N LYS A 154 6.75 10.85 11.26
CA LYS A 154 5.30 11.12 11.11
C LYS A 154 4.93 11.93 9.88
N ASN A 155 5.79 12.87 9.48
CA ASN A 155 5.51 13.78 8.36
C ASN A 155 6.03 13.26 7.01
N ARG A 156 6.46 12.00 6.93
CA ARG A 156 6.96 11.42 5.68
C ARG A 156 5.80 11.13 4.73
N ARG A 157 5.95 11.56 3.49
CA ARG A 157 5.04 11.25 2.38
C ARG A 157 5.52 9.97 1.71
N VAL A 158 4.87 8.85 2.00
CA VAL A 158 5.31 7.51 1.57
C VAL A 158 4.39 6.94 0.50
N TRP A 159 4.97 6.15 -0.40
CA TRP A 159 4.24 5.38 -1.40
C TRP A 159 3.96 3.97 -0.87
N LEU A 160 2.83 3.40 -1.26
CA LEU A 160 2.62 1.94 -1.20
C LEU A 160 2.72 1.40 -2.63
N ALA A 161 3.63 0.45 -2.85
CA ALA A 161 3.84 -0.12 -4.18
C ALA A 161 4.10 -1.63 -4.12
N ALA A 162 3.54 -2.35 -5.09
CA ALA A 162 3.81 -3.76 -5.33
C ALA A 162 4.22 -3.94 -6.80
N THR A 163 5.44 -4.42 -7.03
CA THR A 163 6.04 -4.59 -8.36
C THR A 163 6.32 -6.06 -8.63
N VAL A 164 5.89 -6.56 -9.78
CA VAL A 164 6.24 -7.89 -10.29
C VAL A 164 7.21 -7.74 -11.45
N ALA A 165 8.36 -8.38 -11.35
CA ALA A 165 9.38 -8.42 -12.40
C ALA A 165 9.89 -9.86 -12.61
N ASN A 166 10.39 -10.13 -13.81
CA ASN A 166 11.06 -11.39 -14.15
C ASN A 166 12.28 -11.09 -15.06
N SER A 167 12.85 -12.12 -15.69
CA SER A 167 14.01 -11.96 -16.58
C SER A 167 13.76 -11.03 -17.79
N ALA A 168 12.50 -10.77 -18.15
CA ALA A 168 12.10 -9.84 -19.21
C ALA A 168 11.84 -8.41 -18.72
N GLY A 169 12.08 -8.12 -17.43
CA GLY A 169 11.86 -6.81 -16.82
C GLY A 169 10.58 -6.72 -15.98
N VAL A 170 10.12 -5.49 -15.72
CA VAL A 170 8.89 -5.22 -14.94
C VAL A 170 7.67 -5.62 -15.76
N GLN A 171 6.82 -6.45 -15.16
CA GLN A 171 5.62 -7.00 -15.80
C GLN A 171 4.35 -6.31 -15.32
N ALA A 172 4.30 -5.93 -14.04
CA ALA A 172 3.19 -5.20 -13.47
C ALA A 172 3.63 -4.34 -12.28
N THR A 173 2.93 -3.23 -12.05
CA THR A 173 3.07 -2.44 -10.83
C THR A 173 1.75 -1.85 -10.38
N LEU A 174 1.41 -2.06 -9.12
CA LEU A 174 0.39 -1.30 -8.40
C LEU A 174 1.08 -0.21 -7.57
N ARG A 175 0.64 1.04 -7.67
CA ARG A 175 1.15 2.17 -6.86
C ARG A 175 0.02 2.97 -6.26
N ILE A 176 0.23 3.43 -5.04
CA ILE A 176 -0.58 4.43 -4.34
C ILE A 176 0.33 5.58 -3.94
N SER A 177 0.06 6.78 -4.45
CA SER A 177 0.84 7.98 -4.17
C SER A 177 0.46 8.58 -2.80
N PRO A 178 1.35 9.36 -2.18
CA PRO A 178 1.00 10.15 -0.98
C PRO A 178 -0.13 11.16 -1.19
N ASP A 179 -0.46 11.46 -2.45
CA ASP A 179 -1.54 12.39 -2.85
C ASP A 179 -2.87 11.67 -3.12
N GLY A 180 -2.89 10.33 -3.03
CA GLY A 180 -4.07 9.50 -3.21
C GLY A 180 -4.27 8.97 -4.64
N ASP A 181 -3.33 9.23 -5.55
CA ASP A 181 -3.38 8.64 -6.90
C ASP A 181 -3.14 7.14 -6.84
N VAL A 182 -3.95 6.37 -7.55
CA VAL A 182 -3.79 4.92 -7.69
C VAL A 182 -3.52 4.58 -9.15
N SER A 183 -2.42 3.88 -9.42
CA SER A 183 -2.06 3.42 -10.77
C SER A 183 -1.81 1.91 -10.81
N LEU A 184 -2.24 1.30 -11.91
CA LEU A 184 -1.97 -0.09 -12.25
C LEU A 184 -1.39 -0.15 -13.66
N ASP A 185 -0.09 -0.40 -13.76
CA ASP A 185 0.63 -0.56 -15.03
C ASP A 185 0.92 -2.03 -15.25
N HIS A 186 0.65 -2.58 -16.44
CA HIS A 186 0.95 -3.98 -16.74
C HIS A 186 1.17 -4.23 -18.23
N VAL A 187 2.00 -5.24 -18.54
CA VAL A 187 2.25 -5.70 -19.92
C VAL A 187 1.20 -6.73 -20.37
N GLY A 188 0.72 -7.55 -19.44
CA GLY A 188 -0.26 -8.61 -19.71
C GLY A 188 -1.69 -8.10 -19.90
N ALA A 189 -2.67 -8.99 -19.82
CA ALA A 189 -4.09 -8.62 -19.79
C ALA A 189 -4.56 -8.31 -18.35
N LEU A 190 -5.42 -7.30 -18.20
CA LEU A 190 -6.19 -7.09 -16.97
C LEU A 190 -7.56 -7.75 -17.11
N THR A 191 -7.89 -8.67 -16.20
CA THR A 191 -9.22 -9.29 -16.11
C THR A 191 -9.85 -8.92 -14.77
N VAL A 192 -11.00 -8.27 -14.79
CA VAL A 192 -11.79 -7.94 -13.60
C VAL A 192 -13.08 -8.75 -13.63
N ARG A 193 -13.24 -9.68 -12.69
CA ARG A 193 -14.45 -10.50 -12.52
C ARG A 193 -15.08 -10.20 -11.17
N THR A 194 -16.35 -9.81 -11.18
CA THR A 194 -17.12 -9.52 -9.97
C THR A 194 -18.37 -10.38 -9.96
N ALA A 195 -18.70 -10.98 -8.81
CA ALA A 195 -19.93 -11.77 -8.63
C ALA A 195 -21.13 -10.88 -8.26
N GLY A 196 -20.85 -9.74 -7.63
CA GLY A 196 -21.85 -8.73 -7.28
C GLY A 196 -21.86 -7.55 -8.24
N LYS A 197 -22.40 -6.42 -7.78
CA LYS A 197 -22.40 -5.16 -8.53
C LYS A 197 -20.96 -4.64 -8.68
N SER A 198 -20.57 -4.28 -9.89
CA SER A 198 -19.40 -3.44 -10.16
C SER A 198 -19.88 -2.07 -10.64
N THR A 199 -19.30 -1.00 -10.11
CA THR A 199 -19.58 0.37 -10.55
C THR A 199 -18.28 1.08 -10.85
N LEU A 200 -18.15 1.62 -12.06
CA LEU A 200 -17.17 2.65 -12.36
C LEU A 200 -17.87 4.00 -12.20
N HIS A 201 -17.39 4.80 -11.26
CA HIS A 201 -17.90 6.15 -11.00
C HIS A 201 -16.79 7.16 -11.21
N VAL A 202 -17.08 8.23 -11.96
CA VAL A 202 -16.14 9.34 -12.21
C VAL A 202 -16.88 10.63 -11.87
N ASP A 203 -16.49 11.24 -10.75
CA ASP A 203 -17.36 12.14 -9.99
C ASP A 203 -17.02 13.64 -10.18
N THR A 204 -15.92 13.96 -10.87
CA THR A 204 -15.42 15.35 -10.92
C THR A 204 -14.80 15.72 -12.26
N GLY A 205 -15.62 16.22 -13.20
CA GLY A 205 -15.20 16.95 -14.41
C GLY A 205 -14.30 16.21 -15.42
N GLY A 206 -13.93 14.97 -15.14
CA GLY A 206 -13.07 14.14 -15.98
C GLY A 206 -13.87 13.29 -16.96
N ASN A 207 -13.18 12.83 -18.01
CA ASN A 207 -13.75 11.92 -19.01
C ASN A 207 -13.40 10.48 -18.65
N VAL A 208 -14.34 9.55 -18.87
CA VAL A 208 -14.00 8.14 -19.05
C VAL A 208 -13.71 7.93 -20.53
N SER A 209 -12.43 7.75 -20.87
CA SER A 209 -12.01 7.48 -22.25
C SER A 209 -11.63 6.01 -22.42
N LEU A 210 -12.33 5.30 -23.30
CA LEU A 210 -11.95 3.94 -23.70
C LEU A 210 -11.40 4.00 -25.12
N SER A 211 -10.13 3.63 -25.27
CA SER A 211 -9.47 3.48 -26.57
C SER A 211 -9.06 2.03 -26.74
N HIS A 212 -9.46 1.41 -27.84
CA HIS A 212 -9.13 0.02 -28.16
C HIS A 212 -8.84 -0.11 -29.65
N SER A 213 -7.95 -1.03 -30.01
CA SER A 213 -7.66 -1.35 -31.42
C SER A 213 -8.59 -2.45 -31.99
N GLY A 214 -9.18 -3.25 -31.11
CA GLY A 214 -10.08 -4.36 -31.47
C GLY A 214 -11.54 -3.97 -31.44
N ASN A 215 -12.38 -4.81 -30.83
CA ASN A 215 -13.81 -4.55 -30.64
C ASN A 215 -14.10 -4.17 -29.19
N LEU A 216 -15.00 -3.20 -29.00
CA LEU A 216 -15.67 -2.98 -27.72
C LEU A 216 -17.05 -3.63 -27.76
N GLY A 217 -17.26 -4.63 -26.89
CA GLY A 217 -18.54 -5.32 -26.74
C GLY A 217 -19.22 -4.93 -25.44
N ILE A 218 -20.51 -4.60 -25.53
CA ILE A 218 -21.39 -4.48 -24.35
C ILE A 218 -22.47 -5.54 -24.53
N ASP A 219 -22.33 -6.64 -23.80
CA ASP A 219 -23.30 -7.72 -23.75
C ASP A 219 -23.99 -7.70 -22.38
N THR A 220 -25.29 -7.45 -22.37
CA THR A 220 -26.09 -7.33 -21.16
C THR A 220 -27.40 -8.06 -21.35
N ALA A 221 -27.83 -8.82 -20.34
CA ALA A 221 -29.15 -9.42 -20.30
C ALA A 221 -30.26 -8.37 -20.08
N GLY A 222 -29.91 -7.21 -19.53
CA GLY A 222 -30.81 -6.09 -19.29
C GLY A 222 -30.66 -4.99 -20.34
N ASN A 223 -30.80 -3.75 -19.89
CA ASN A 223 -30.67 -2.58 -20.76
C ASN A 223 -29.24 -2.04 -20.72
N ALA A 224 -28.74 -1.58 -21.89
CA ALA A 224 -27.65 -0.63 -21.95
C ALA A 224 -28.24 0.76 -22.21
N THR A 225 -28.02 1.71 -21.30
CA THR A 225 -28.57 3.06 -21.40
C THR A 225 -27.47 4.10 -21.51
N TRP A 226 -27.59 4.97 -22.50
CA TRP A 226 -26.72 6.13 -22.70
C TRP A 226 -27.54 7.39 -22.48
N ASN A 227 -27.30 8.09 -21.37
CA ASN A 227 -27.91 9.39 -21.09
C ASN A 227 -26.86 10.48 -21.35
N VAL A 228 -27.08 11.31 -22.37
CA VAL A 228 -26.10 12.30 -22.84
C VAL A 228 -26.78 13.66 -22.89
N ASP A 229 -26.31 14.61 -22.08
CA ASP A 229 -26.88 15.97 -22.03
C ASP A 229 -26.55 16.79 -23.29
N GLY A 230 -25.44 16.47 -23.97
CA GLY A 230 -25.01 17.08 -25.23
C GLY A 230 -25.42 16.25 -26.45
N SER A 231 -24.44 15.93 -27.30
CA SER A 231 -24.64 15.10 -28.49
C SER A 231 -23.96 13.75 -28.35
N MET A 232 -24.64 12.68 -28.77
CA MET A 232 -24.01 11.39 -29.05
C MET A 232 -23.61 11.33 -30.53
N THR A 233 -22.35 11.01 -30.82
CA THR A 233 -21.84 10.82 -32.19
C THR A 233 -21.45 9.37 -32.39
N ILE A 234 -22.00 8.72 -33.41
CA ILE A 234 -21.59 7.38 -33.86
C ILE A 234 -20.93 7.56 -35.22
N ASN A 235 -19.60 7.40 -35.28
CA ASN A 235 -18.84 7.47 -36.52
C ASN A 235 -18.42 6.07 -36.97
N ALA A 236 -19.22 5.48 -37.85
CA ALA A 236 -18.95 4.18 -38.43
C ALA A 236 -19.38 4.16 -39.91
N PRO A 237 -18.72 3.37 -40.78
CA PRO A 237 -19.17 3.17 -42.15
C PRO A 237 -20.60 2.60 -42.24
N THR A 238 -20.98 1.77 -41.26
CA THR A 238 -22.31 1.15 -41.17
C THR A 238 -22.78 1.15 -39.72
N VAL A 239 -24.03 1.52 -39.49
CA VAL A 239 -24.73 1.37 -38.21
C VAL A 239 -25.94 0.47 -38.42
N THR A 240 -26.02 -0.63 -37.68
CA THR A 240 -27.14 -1.58 -37.73
C THR A 240 -27.90 -1.53 -36.41
N ILE A 241 -29.21 -1.31 -36.48
CA ILE A 241 -30.10 -1.36 -35.32
C ILE A 241 -31.13 -2.46 -35.57
N ASN A 242 -31.06 -3.52 -34.77
CA ASN A 242 -31.99 -4.64 -34.86
C ASN A 242 -33.08 -4.47 -33.80
N GLY A 243 -34.21 -3.89 -34.20
CA GLY A 243 -35.34 -3.63 -33.30
C GLY A 243 -36.17 -2.45 -33.76
N VAL A 244 -37.17 -2.10 -32.96
CA VAL A 244 -37.97 -0.89 -33.19
C VAL A 244 -37.15 0.34 -32.82
N VAL A 245 -37.14 1.33 -33.70
CA VAL A 245 -36.49 2.62 -33.48
C VAL A 245 -37.56 3.68 -33.28
N SER A 246 -37.45 4.44 -32.19
CA SER A 246 -38.29 5.61 -31.94
C SER A 246 -37.39 6.83 -31.74
N ILE A 247 -37.68 7.90 -32.48
CA ILE A 247 -36.88 9.13 -32.49
C ILE A 247 -37.80 10.27 -32.05
N HIS A 248 -37.43 10.92 -30.95
CA HIS A 248 -38.15 12.08 -30.41
C HIS A 248 -37.20 13.28 -30.46
N GLY A 249 -37.48 14.23 -31.35
CA GLY A 249 -36.64 15.41 -31.55
C GLY A 249 -37.17 16.28 -32.69
N GLY A 250 -36.50 17.41 -32.94
CA GLY A 250 -36.95 18.40 -33.93
C GLY A 250 -36.85 17.96 -35.40
N GLY A 251 -36.18 16.84 -35.71
CA GLY A 251 -36.09 16.32 -37.07
C GLY A 251 -35.17 15.09 -37.21
N LEU A 252 -35.24 14.43 -38.37
CA LEU A 252 -34.34 13.36 -38.78
C LEU A 252 -33.80 13.73 -40.16
N THR A 253 -32.48 13.93 -40.27
CA THR A 253 -31.86 14.29 -41.56
C THR A 253 -31.14 13.09 -42.15
N HIS A 254 -31.45 12.78 -43.41
CA HIS A 254 -30.77 11.76 -44.20
C HIS A 254 -30.28 12.38 -45.52
N ASN A 255 -28.98 12.26 -45.82
CA ASN A 255 -28.34 12.88 -46.98
C ASN A 255 -28.68 14.38 -47.14
N SER A 256 -28.55 15.13 -46.03
CA SER A 256 -28.85 16.56 -45.95
C SER A 256 -30.32 16.93 -46.23
N LYS A 257 -31.26 15.99 -46.16
CA LYS A 257 -32.71 16.22 -46.28
C LYS A 257 -33.42 15.81 -45.01
N ASN A 258 -34.30 16.67 -44.49
CA ASN A 258 -35.18 16.30 -43.38
C ASN A 258 -36.23 15.30 -43.87
N VAL A 259 -36.34 14.17 -43.19
CA VAL A 259 -37.34 13.10 -43.40
C VAL A 259 -38.27 12.95 -42.20
N GLY A 260 -38.26 13.91 -41.27
CA GLY A 260 -39.18 14.00 -40.13
C GLY A 260 -40.53 14.67 -40.46
N ASP A 261 -41.16 15.23 -39.44
CA ASP A 261 -42.55 15.75 -39.49
C ASP A 261 -42.80 16.82 -40.58
N THR A 262 -41.81 17.67 -40.85
CA THR A 262 -41.96 18.78 -41.80
C THR A 262 -41.51 18.46 -43.23
N HIS A 263 -41.29 17.19 -43.58
CA HIS A 263 -40.88 16.85 -44.95
C HIS A 263 -42.04 17.07 -45.93
N ALA A 264 -41.71 17.48 -47.16
CA ALA A 264 -42.70 17.78 -48.19
C ALA A 264 -42.26 17.21 -49.54
N HIS A 265 -43.24 16.93 -50.40
CA HIS A 265 -43.04 16.44 -51.76
C HIS A 265 -43.39 17.54 -52.77
N SER A 266 -42.54 17.75 -53.78
CA SER A 266 -42.83 18.61 -54.94
C SER A 266 -43.22 17.78 -56.17
N GLY A 267 -43.99 18.37 -57.09
CA GLY A 267 -44.36 17.69 -58.35
C GLY A 267 -45.52 16.71 -58.20
N VAL A 268 -46.33 16.85 -57.14
CA VAL A 268 -47.54 16.07 -56.94
C VAL A 268 -48.62 16.56 -57.92
N LEU A 269 -49.12 15.67 -58.78
CA LEU A 269 -50.32 15.93 -59.60
C LEU A 269 -51.56 15.78 -58.71
N GLY A 270 -52.26 16.89 -58.48
CA GLY A 270 -53.44 16.91 -57.63
C GLY A 270 -54.60 16.08 -58.21
N GLY A 271 -55.12 15.15 -57.40
CA GLY A 271 -56.40 14.49 -57.62
C GLY A 271 -57.42 14.94 -56.57
N PRO A 272 -58.69 14.49 -56.65
CA PRO A 272 -59.74 14.90 -55.71
C PRO A 272 -59.57 14.34 -54.29
N SER A 273 -58.62 13.43 -54.06
CA SER A 273 -58.42 12.76 -52.78
C SER A 273 -57.17 13.28 -52.06
N ASN A 274 -57.27 13.38 -50.74
CA ASN A 274 -56.10 13.64 -49.89
C ASN A 274 -55.22 12.38 -49.81
N THR A 275 -53.90 12.58 -49.73
CA THR A 275 -53.01 11.53 -49.23
C THR A 275 -53.35 11.34 -47.75
N GLY A 276 -53.58 10.10 -47.31
CA GLY A 276 -53.80 9.81 -45.88
C GLY A 276 -52.60 10.22 -45.03
N ALA A 277 -52.71 10.04 -43.72
CA ALA A 277 -51.53 10.09 -42.85
C ALA A 277 -50.48 9.09 -43.36
N PRO A 278 -49.17 9.39 -43.24
CA PRO A 278 -48.13 8.39 -43.46
C PRO A 278 -48.46 7.13 -42.65
N VAL A 279 -48.57 5.99 -43.34
CA VAL A 279 -48.77 4.66 -42.73
C VAL A 279 -47.46 3.91 -42.66
#